data_AF-A0A286C4F7-F1
#
_entry.id   AF-A0A286C4F7-F1
#
_cell.length_a   1.000
_cell.length_b   1.000
_cell.length_c   1.000
_cell.angle_alpha   90.00
_cell.angle_beta   90.00
_cell.angle_gamma   90.00
#
_symmetry.space_group_name_H-M   'P 1'
#
loop_
_entity.id
_entity.type
_entity.pdbx_description
1 polymer ?
#
loop_
_entity_poly.entity_id
_entity_poly.type
_entity_poly.pdbx_seq_one_letter_code
_entity_poly.pdbx_strand_id
1 'polypeptide(L)'
;MGLIAVGVVAALAGAGMSAMGAMSQAKAQKDVALYNAQIAQRNATISRQQASRDAAAHNRNARRQIGAMRAAYGASGIAMEGSPLDVLASSAAEAKLDEMNIKYKGELKAIGFQDEATLERFSGENAMKQGRMEAASAIIGGIGSAINMGAKGASMGAGGVA
;
A
#
# COMPACT_ATOMS: atom_id res chain seq x y z
N MET A 1 36.06 -14.62 40.86
CA MET A 1 35.52 -15.09 39.56
C MET A 1 33.99 -15.03 39.45
N GLY A 2 33.20 -15.10 40.55
CA GLY A 2 31.72 -15.17 40.47
C GLY A 2 30.98 -13.90 40.01
N LEU A 3 31.50 -12.69 40.29
CA LEU A 3 30.81 -11.42 39.95
C LEU A 3 30.91 -11.02 38.47
N ILE A 4 31.98 -11.43 37.77
CA ILE A 4 32.18 -11.11 36.35
C ILE A 4 31.22 -11.93 35.48
N ALA A 5 30.89 -13.17 35.88
CA ALA A 5 29.94 -14.01 35.18
C ALA A 5 28.50 -13.48 35.28
N VAL A 6 28.10 -12.89 36.42
CA VAL A 6 26.74 -12.38 36.65
C VAL A 6 26.46 -11.12 35.81
N GLY A 7 27.43 -10.21 35.67
CA GLY A 7 27.26 -9.00 34.85
C GLY A 7 27.14 -9.29 33.34
N VAL A 8 27.90 -10.28 32.85
CA VAL A 8 27.84 -10.74 31.45
C VAL A 8 26.49 -11.41 31.15
N VAL A 9 26.00 -12.26 32.06
CA VAL A 9 24.69 -12.94 31.90
C VAL A 9 23.53 -11.95 31.96
N ALA A 10 23.58 -10.95 32.84
CA ALA A 10 22.56 -9.89 32.91
C ALA A 10 22.54 -9.00 31.64
N ALA A 11 23.71 -8.66 31.08
CA ALA A 11 23.82 -7.91 29.84
C ALA A 11 23.27 -8.69 28.62
N LEU A 12 23.51 -10.00 28.56
CA LEU A 12 22.97 -10.87 27.52
C LEU A 12 21.45 -11.07 27.67
N ALA A 13 20.94 -11.16 28.90
CA ALA A 13 19.50 -11.24 29.17
C ALA A 13 18.77 -9.94 28.78
N GLY A 14 19.37 -8.77 29.07
CA GLY A 14 18.87 -7.46 28.63
C GLY A 14 18.80 -7.33 27.10
N ALA A 15 19.86 -7.77 26.41
CA ALA A 15 19.93 -7.76 24.95
C ALA A 15 18.87 -8.64 24.28
N GLY A 16 18.54 -9.80 24.87
CA GLY A 16 17.47 -10.67 24.40
C GLY A 16 16.07 -10.03 24.51
N MET A 17 15.81 -9.29 25.59
CA MET A 17 14.55 -8.55 25.75
C MET A 17 14.44 -7.38 24.76
N SER A 18 15.52 -6.63 24.53
CA SER A 18 15.55 -5.55 23.53
C SER A 18 15.35 -6.07 22.10
N ALA A 19 15.94 -7.22 21.76
CA ALA A 19 15.76 -7.86 20.47
C ALA A 19 14.30 -8.34 20.23
N MET A 20 13.65 -8.88 21.27
CA MET A 20 12.22 -9.21 21.19
C MET A 20 11.33 -7.97 21.03
N GLY A 21 11.66 -6.87 21.70
CA GLY A 21 10.98 -5.59 21.54
C GLY A 21 11.01 -5.08 20.09
N ALA A 22 12.21 -5.05 19.49
CA ALA A 22 12.40 -4.60 18.11
C ALA A 22 11.63 -5.48 17.10
N MET A 23 11.63 -6.80 17.29
CA MET A 23 10.86 -7.72 16.45
C MET A 23 9.34 -7.57 16.61
N SER A 24 8.87 -7.37 17.84
CA SER A 24 7.44 -7.14 18.11
C SER A 24 6.96 -5.84 17.45
N GLN A 25 7.75 -4.78 17.57
CA GLN A 25 7.46 -3.49 16.93
C GLN A 25 7.45 -3.60 15.40
N ALA A 26 8.43 -4.28 14.81
CA ALA A 26 8.48 -4.51 13.37
C ALA A 26 7.29 -5.34 12.86
N LYS A 27 6.84 -6.33 13.63
CA LYS A 27 5.64 -7.10 13.31
C LYS A 27 4.39 -6.22 13.34
N ALA A 28 4.23 -5.39 14.36
CA ALA A 28 3.10 -4.45 14.43
C ALA A 28 3.10 -3.49 13.24
N GLN A 29 4.26 -2.94 12.86
CA GLN A 29 4.39 -2.09 11.67
C GLN A 29 4.03 -2.81 10.38
N LYS A 30 4.46 -4.08 10.22
CA LYS A 30 4.07 -4.90 9.09
C LYS A 30 2.56 -5.14 9.04
N ASP A 31 1.94 -5.44 10.17
CA ASP A 31 0.50 -5.71 10.24
C ASP A 31 -0.32 -4.46 9.86
N VAL A 32 0.11 -3.27 10.31
CA VAL A 32 -0.47 -1.98 9.89
C VAL A 32 -0.30 -1.75 8.40
N ALA A 33 0.91 -1.97 7.86
CA ALA A 33 1.17 -1.80 6.43
C ALA A 33 0.34 -2.76 5.57
N LEU A 34 0.20 -4.02 5.98
CA LEU A 34 -0.66 -4.99 5.30
C LEU A 34 -2.14 -4.58 5.34
N TYR A 35 -2.60 -4.01 6.45
CA TYR A 35 -3.95 -3.49 6.57
C TYR A 35 -4.18 -2.30 5.62
N ASN A 36 -3.25 -1.34 5.58
CA ASN A 36 -3.29 -0.22 4.63
C ASN A 36 -3.29 -0.71 3.18
N ALA A 37 -2.45 -1.70 2.86
CA ALA A 37 -2.43 -2.31 1.53
C ALA A 37 -3.79 -2.92 1.15
N GLN A 38 -4.48 -3.55 2.12
CA GLN A 38 -5.80 -4.12 1.90
C GLN A 38 -6.88 -3.04 1.71
N ILE A 39 -6.78 -1.91 2.42
CA ILE A 39 -7.65 -0.74 2.19
C ILE A 39 -7.43 -0.20 0.78
N ALA A 40 -6.18 0.00 0.37
CA ALA A 40 -5.85 0.49 -0.96
C ALA A 40 -6.40 -0.45 -2.06
N GLN A 41 -6.27 -1.78 -1.90
CA GLN A 41 -6.90 -2.74 -2.82
C GLN A 41 -8.43 -2.65 -2.87
N ARG A 42 -9.08 -2.43 -1.74
CA ARG A 42 -10.54 -2.18 -1.70
C ARG A 42 -10.89 -0.89 -2.43
N ASN A 43 -10.12 0.18 -2.22
CA ASN A 43 -10.31 1.45 -2.91
C ASN A 43 -10.12 1.31 -4.43
N ALA A 44 -9.15 0.51 -4.89
CA ALA A 44 -8.97 0.20 -6.31
C ALA A 44 -10.23 -0.45 -6.90
N THR A 45 -10.78 -1.43 -6.19
CA THR A 45 -12.01 -2.14 -6.60
C THR A 45 -13.21 -1.19 -6.63
N ILE A 46 -13.37 -0.36 -5.60
CA ILE A 46 -14.43 0.65 -5.52
C ILE A 46 -14.30 1.64 -6.68
N SER A 47 -13.09 2.07 -7.02
CA SER A 47 -12.88 3.02 -8.12
C SER A 47 -13.29 2.43 -9.48
N ARG A 48 -12.93 1.16 -9.76
CA ARG A 48 -13.41 0.44 -10.97
C ARG A 48 -14.93 0.32 -11.00
N GLN A 49 -15.55 0.01 -9.85
CA GLN A 49 -17.00 -0.12 -9.74
C GLN A 49 -17.71 1.21 -9.96
N GLN A 50 -17.21 2.30 -9.36
CA GLN A 50 -17.73 3.66 -9.56
C GLN A 50 -17.65 4.05 -11.04
N ALA A 51 -16.49 3.89 -11.68
CA ALA A 51 -16.33 4.20 -13.09
C ALA A 51 -17.24 3.34 -13.99
N SER A 52 -17.45 2.06 -13.65
CA SER A 52 -18.39 1.21 -14.36
C SER A 52 -19.84 1.68 -14.23
N ARG A 53 -20.24 2.17 -13.05
CA ARG A 53 -21.57 2.76 -12.82
C ARG A 53 -21.74 4.08 -13.57
N ASP A 54 -20.73 4.95 -13.54
CA ASP A 54 -20.73 6.23 -14.25
C ASP A 54 -20.82 6.01 -15.77
N ALA A 55 -20.05 5.05 -16.29
CA ALA A 55 -20.13 4.63 -17.68
C ALA A 55 -21.52 4.10 -18.06
N ALA A 56 -22.16 3.30 -17.19
CA ALA A 56 -23.51 2.82 -17.43
C ALA A 56 -24.57 3.94 -17.40
N ALA A 57 -24.42 4.91 -16.50
CA ALA A 57 -25.28 6.09 -16.44
C ALA A 57 -25.10 6.96 -17.69
N HIS A 58 -23.86 7.18 -18.12
CA HIS A 58 -23.53 7.89 -19.36
C HIS A 58 -24.16 7.23 -20.58
N ASN A 59 -23.97 5.92 -20.75
CA ASN A 59 -24.54 5.16 -21.86
C ASN A 59 -26.09 5.23 -21.86
N ARG A 60 -26.73 5.16 -20.68
CA ARG A 60 -28.18 5.32 -20.56
C ARG A 60 -28.64 6.72 -21.02
N ASN A 61 -27.93 7.78 -20.65
CA ASN A 61 -28.26 9.14 -21.09
C ASN A 61 -28.04 9.33 -22.59
N ALA A 62 -26.93 8.84 -23.13
CA ALA A 62 -26.64 8.88 -24.56
C ALA A 62 -27.73 8.17 -25.38
N ARG A 63 -28.16 6.97 -24.95
CA ARG A 63 -29.28 6.25 -25.60
C ARG A 63 -30.59 7.04 -25.59
N ARG A 64 -30.90 7.74 -24.49
CA ARG A 64 -32.09 8.59 -24.42
C ARG A 64 -32.00 9.77 -25.38
N GLN A 65 -30.85 10.45 -25.46
CA GLN A 65 -30.63 11.55 -26.41
C GLN A 65 -30.74 11.06 -27.86
N ILE A 66 -30.08 9.97 -28.22
CA ILE A 66 -30.16 9.37 -29.56
C ILE A 66 -31.60 8.96 -29.89
N GLY A 67 -32.32 8.37 -28.93
CA GLY A 67 -33.74 8.04 -29.08
C GLY A 67 -34.63 9.27 -29.29
N ALA A 68 -34.39 10.35 -28.54
CA ALA A 68 -35.11 11.61 -28.68
C ALA A 68 -34.83 12.29 -30.03
N MET A 69 -33.56 12.31 -30.48
CA MET A 69 -33.20 12.79 -31.82
C MET A 69 -33.91 11.97 -32.89
N ARG A 70 -33.90 10.64 -32.77
CA ARG A 70 -34.59 9.74 -33.69
C ARG A 70 -36.10 9.99 -33.77
N ALA A 71 -36.75 10.21 -32.63
CA ALA A 71 -38.16 10.56 -32.58
C ALA A 71 -38.45 11.94 -33.18
N ALA A 72 -37.59 12.93 -32.92
CA ALA A 72 -37.73 14.28 -33.46
C ALA A 72 -37.60 14.31 -34.99
N TYR A 73 -36.62 13.59 -35.55
CA TYR A 73 -36.49 13.44 -37.01
C TYR A 73 -37.67 12.69 -37.62
N GLY A 74 -38.21 11.67 -36.94
CA GLY A 74 -39.41 10.98 -37.39
C GLY A 74 -40.66 11.86 -37.36
N ALA A 75 -40.77 12.77 -36.39
CA ALA A 75 -41.89 13.69 -36.25
C ALA A 75 -41.82 14.88 -37.23
N SER A 76 -40.62 15.29 -37.66
CA SER A 76 -40.44 16.39 -38.62
C SER A 76 -40.68 16.00 -40.07
N GLY A 77 -40.94 14.72 -40.36
CA GLY A 77 -41.17 14.21 -41.72
C GLY A 77 -39.92 14.24 -42.62
N ILE A 78 -38.74 14.48 -42.04
CA ILE A 78 -37.46 14.45 -42.76
C ILE A 78 -37.05 12.99 -42.94
N ALA A 79 -36.71 12.59 -44.17
CA ALA A 79 -36.18 11.27 -44.44
C ALA A 79 -34.91 11.03 -43.59
N MET A 80 -34.85 9.92 -42.87
CA MET A 80 -33.69 9.49 -42.10
C MET A 80 -32.57 8.96 -43.01
N GLU A 81 -32.16 9.77 -43.97
CA GLU A 81 -31.22 9.41 -45.04
C GLU A 81 -30.19 10.54 -45.22
N GLY A 82 -28.91 10.17 -45.33
CA GLY A 82 -27.79 11.12 -45.42
C GLY A 82 -27.38 11.72 -44.07
N SER A 83 -27.23 13.05 -44.03
CA SER A 83 -26.63 13.81 -42.92
C SER A 83 -27.23 13.53 -41.51
N PRO A 84 -28.55 13.34 -41.33
CA PRO A 84 -29.12 13.00 -40.02
C PRO A 84 -28.66 11.64 -39.47
N LEU A 85 -28.43 10.67 -40.36
CA LEU A 85 -27.98 9.33 -39.97
C LEU A 85 -26.50 9.34 -39.57
N ASP A 86 -25.69 10.12 -40.29
CA ASP A 86 -24.27 10.35 -39.95
C ASP A 86 -24.10 11.05 -38.60
N VAL A 87 -24.96 12.04 -38.30
CA VAL A 87 -24.96 12.70 -36.99
C VAL A 87 -25.29 11.72 -35.87
N LEU A 88 -26.31 10.87 -36.04
CA LEU A 88 -26.66 9.83 -35.05
C LEU A 88 -25.52 8.82 -34.85
N ALA A 89 -24.85 8.42 -35.94
CA ALA A 89 -23.70 7.53 -35.89
C ALA A 89 -22.49 8.17 -35.19
N SER A 90 -22.19 9.44 -35.49
CA SER A 90 -21.13 10.21 -34.83
C SER A 90 -21.42 10.35 -33.33
N SER A 91 -22.64 10.74 -32.95
CA SER A 91 -23.05 10.85 -31.54
C SER A 91 -22.94 9.52 -30.79
N ALA A 92 -23.27 8.40 -31.45
CA ALA A 92 -23.10 7.07 -30.85
C ALA A 92 -21.62 6.68 -30.67
N ALA A 93 -20.76 7.05 -31.64
CA ALA A 93 -19.32 6.81 -31.57
C ALA A 93 -18.67 7.65 -30.46
N GLU A 94 -18.99 8.95 -30.39
CA GLU A 94 -18.56 9.86 -29.32
C GLU A 94 -19.00 9.35 -27.95
N ALA A 95 -20.26 8.94 -27.82
CA ALA A 95 -20.78 8.42 -26.55
C ALA A 95 -20.03 7.15 -26.08
N LYS A 96 -19.58 6.32 -27.02
CA LYS A 96 -18.77 5.13 -26.72
C LYS A 96 -17.34 5.49 -26.33
N LEU A 97 -16.73 6.47 -26.99
CA LEU A 97 -15.42 7.01 -26.61
C LEU A 97 -15.47 7.59 -25.19
N ASP A 98 -16.51 8.34 -24.85
CA ASP A 98 -16.69 8.88 -23.50
C ASP A 98 -16.90 7.79 -22.46
N GLU A 99 -17.66 6.74 -22.78
CA GLU A 99 -17.79 5.56 -21.91
C GLU A 99 -16.42 4.92 -21.64
N MET A 100 -15.60 4.73 -22.68
CA MET A 100 -14.25 4.18 -22.54
C MET A 100 -13.35 5.11 -21.71
N ASN A 101 -13.43 6.42 -21.93
CA ASN A 101 -12.68 7.41 -21.16
C ASN A 101 -13.05 7.40 -19.68
N ILE A 102 -14.34 7.26 -19.35
CA ILE A 102 -14.81 7.14 -17.96
C ILE A 102 -14.21 5.89 -17.30
N LYS A 103 -14.31 4.73 -17.97
CA LYS A 103 -13.74 3.48 -17.49
C LYS A 103 -12.22 3.57 -17.31
N TYR A 104 -11.54 4.16 -18.29
CA TYR A 104 -10.09 4.34 -18.27
C TYR A 104 -9.64 5.23 -17.11
N LYS A 105 -10.35 6.34 -16.84
CA LYS A 105 -10.07 7.20 -15.67
C LYS A 105 -10.25 6.44 -14.35
N GLY A 106 -11.25 5.56 -14.27
CA GLY A 106 -11.42 4.66 -13.13
C GLY A 106 -10.27 3.66 -12.98
N GLU A 107 -9.82 3.08 -14.09
CA GLU A 107 -8.71 2.14 -14.11
C GLU A 107 -7.39 2.81 -13.69
N LEU A 108 -7.11 4.02 -14.17
CA LEU A 108 -5.93 4.78 -13.73
C LEU A 108 -5.92 5.04 -12.22
N LYS A 109 -7.09 5.39 -11.64
CA LYS A 109 -7.22 5.52 -10.18
C LYS A 109 -7.00 4.18 -9.47
N ALA A 110 -7.53 3.10 -10.04
CA ALA A 110 -7.34 1.76 -9.49
C ALA A 110 -5.88 1.31 -9.51
N ILE A 111 -5.15 1.62 -10.58
CA ILE A 111 -3.70 1.38 -10.70
C ILE A 111 -2.96 2.15 -9.60
N GLY A 112 -3.26 3.44 -9.41
CA GLY A 112 -2.63 4.23 -8.33
C GLY A 112 -2.83 3.61 -6.94
N PHE A 113 -4.03 3.11 -6.64
CA PHE A 113 -4.28 2.38 -5.39
C PHE A 113 -3.59 1.01 -5.31
N GLN A 114 -3.40 0.33 -6.44
CA GLN A 114 -2.64 -0.92 -6.49
C GLN A 114 -1.14 -0.68 -6.25
N ASP A 115 -0.60 0.42 -6.77
CA ASP A 115 0.77 0.85 -6.52
C ASP A 115 0.96 1.20 -5.04
N GLU A 116 0.02 1.94 -4.45
CA GLU A 116 -0.01 2.24 -3.02
C GLU A 116 -0.05 0.96 -2.17
N ALA A 117 -0.90 0.00 -2.53
CA ALA A 117 -0.95 -1.29 -1.85
C ALA A 117 0.37 -2.07 -1.94
N THR A 118 1.05 -1.96 -3.08
CA THR A 118 2.34 -2.61 -3.30
C THR A 118 3.43 -1.93 -2.47
N LEU A 119 3.45 -0.60 -2.44
CA LEU A 119 4.35 0.19 -1.61
C LEU A 119 4.19 -0.13 -0.12
N GLU A 120 2.96 -0.23 0.36
CA GLU A 120 2.66 -0.59 1.75
C GLU A 120 3.17 -2.00 2.09
N ARG A 121 2.99 -2.98 1.21
CA ARG A 121 3.58 -4.32 1.39
C ARG A 121 5.10 -4.26 1.50
N PHE A 122 5.76 -3.53 0.60
CA PHE A 122 7.21 -3.34 0.65
C PHE A 122 7.65 -2.64 1.94
N SER A 123 6.90 -1.64 2.41
CA SER A 123 7.15 -0.96 3.67
C SER A 123 7.10 -1.93 4.85
N GLY A 124 6.07 -2.78 4.92
CA GLY A 124 5.94 -3.80 5.96
C GLY A 124 7.04 -4.87 5.91
N GLU A 125 7.49 -5.28 4.73
CA GLU A 125 8.63 -6.17 4.58
C GLU A 125 9.95 -5.53 5.02
N ASN A 126 10.14 -4.25 4.68
CA ASN A 126 11.31 -3.48 5.10
C ASN A 126 11.31 -3.25 6.61
N ALA A 127 10.16 -2.98 7.24
CA ALA A 127 10.03 -2.90 8.69
C ALA A 127 10.47 -4.21 9.36
N MET A 128 10.06 -5.37 8.84
CA MET A 128 10.53 -6.66 9.33
C MET A 128 12.04 -6.87 9.16
N LYS A 129 12.62 -6.42 8.04
CA LYS A 129 14.08 -6.49 7.83
C LYS A 129 14.82 -5.59 8.82
N GLN A 130 14.32 -4.37 9.04
CA GLN A 130 14.87 -3.43 10.01
C GLN A 130 14.78 -3.99 11.43
N GLY A 131 13.63 -4.48 11.87
CA GLY A 131 13.48 -5.09 13.19
C GLY A 131 14.40 -6.30 13.40
N ARG A 132 14.64 -7.12 12.37
CA ARG A 132 15.63 -8.21 12.43
C ARG A 132 17.05 -7.68 12.57
N MET A 133 17.38 -6.62 11.83
CA MET A 133 18.70 -5.99 11.90
C MET A 133 18.93 -5.29 13.24
N GLU A 134 17.92 -4.62 13.79
CA GLU A 134 17.92 -4.03 15.13
C GLU A 134 18.00 -5.09 16.22
N ALA A 135 17.27 -6.20 16.08
CA ALA A 135 17.40 -7.33 16.99
C ALA A 135 18.82 -7.93 16.96
N ALA A 136 19.39 -8.10 15.77
CA ALA A 136 20.77 -8.57 15.62
C ALA A 136 21.78 -7.57 16.21
N SER A 137 21.60 -6.27 15.97
CA SER A 137 22.48 -5.23 16.51
C SER A 137 22.34 -5.09 18.03
N ALA A 138 21.14 -5.26 18.59
CA ALA A 138 20.91 -5.30 20.03
C ALA A 138 21.63 -6.49 20.68
N ILE A 139 21.61 -7.66 20.04
CA ILE A 139 22.35 -8.85 20.51
C ILE A 139 23.87 -8.59 20.44
N ILE A 140 24.37 -8.11 19.30
CA ILE A 140 25.81 -7.83 19.11
C ILE A 140 26.29 -6.73 20.07
N GLY A 141 25.54 -5.64 20.20
CA GLY A 141 25.81 -4.55 21.12
C GLY A 141 25.73 -4.98 22.59
N GLY A 142 24.81 -5.88 22.91
CA GLY A 142 24.72 -6.55 24.21
C GLY A 142 25.96 -7.38 24.55
N ILE A 143 26.45 -8.17 23.59
CA ILE A 143 27.69 -8.94 23.71
C ILE A 143 28.90 -7.99 23.85
N GLY A 144 29.01 -6.96 23.01
CA GLY A 144 30.11 -5.99 23.07
C GLY A 144 30.14 -5.20 24.39
N SER A 145 28.97 -4.85 24.92
CA SER A 145 28.82 -4.21 26.24
C SER A 145 29.19 -5.16 27.37
N ALA A 146 28.80 -6.43 27.29
CA ALA A 146 29.18 -7.46 28.25
C ALA A 146 30.70 -7.72 28.27
N ILE A 147 31.34 -7.79 27.11
CA ILE A 147 32.79 -7.94 26.97
C ILE A 147 33.51 -6.71 27.54
N ASN A 148 33.09 -5.50 27.19
CA ASN A 148 33.68 -4.27 27.74
C ASN A 148 33.50 -4.17 29.26
N MET A 149 32.35 -4.58 29.79
CA MET A 149 32.09 -4.57 31.23
C MET A 149 32.92 -5.63 31.96
N GLY A 150 33.10 -6.82 31.37
CA GLY A 150 34.00 -7.85 31.86
C GLY A 150 35.47 -7.41 31.84
N ALA A 151 35.91 -6.75 30.77
CA ALA A 151 37.26 -6.21 30.63
C ALA A 151 37.53 -5.05 31.62
N LYS A 152 36.56 -4.14 31.79
CA LYS A 152 36.64 -3.02 32.74
C LYS A 152 36.56 -3.49 34.20
N GLY A 153 35.79 -4.54 34.48
CA GLY A 153 35.78 -5.21 35.78
C GLY A 153 37.08 -5.97 36.09
N ALA A 154 37.69 -6.59 35.08
CA ALA A 154 38.99 -7.25 35.20
C ALA A 154 40.14 -6.23 35.39
N SER A 155 40.11 -5.08 34.71
CA SER A 155 41.11 -4.02 34.89
C SER A 155 40.98 -3.28 36.22
N MET A 156 39.75 -3.10 36.74
CA MET A 156 39.53 -2.56 38.09
C MET A 156 39.90 -3.56 39.20
N GLY A 157 39.75 -4.87 38.97
CA GLY A 157 40.20 -5.91 39.90
C GLY A 157 41.72 -6.09 39.94
N ALA A 158 42.41 -5.87 38.82
CA ALA A 158 43.87 -5.93 38.74
C ALA A 158 44.58 -4.67 39.30
N GLY A 159 43.90 -3.53 39.35
CA GLY A 159 44.45 -2.27 39.91
C GLY A 159 44.20 -2.05 41.40
N GLY A 160 43.46 -2.94 42.08
CA GLY A 160 43.13 -2.85 43.51
C GLY A 160 44.01 -3.72 44.43
N VAL A 161 45.02 -4.40 43.89
CA VAL A 161 46.07 -5.13 44.61
C VAL A 161 47.43 -4.54 44.22
N ALA A 162 47.66 -3.30 44.61
CA ALA A 162 48.97 -2.66 44.70
C ALA A 162 48.99 -1.80 45.96
#